data_AF-E9RTV7-F1
#
_entry.id   AF-E9RTV7-F1
#
_cell.length_a   1.000
_cell.length_b   1.000
_cell.length_c   1.000
_cell.angle_alpha   90.00
_cell.angle_beta   90.00
_cell.angle_gamma   90.00
#
_symmetry.space_group_name_H-M   'P 1'
#
loop_
_entity.id
_entity.type
_entity.pdbx_description
1 polymer ?
#
loop_
_entity_poly.entity_id
_entity_poly.type
_entity_poly.pdbx_seq_one_letter_code
_entity_poly.pdbx_strand_id
1 'polypeptide(L)'
;MNQYNIIVQQLLAYLTKHKQCSSSRLSHKQCYEEFGQYLEENNLYLSQEAADQWIASIQGKYNRQKCYFWRQYISQLIVFQTTGSIPDALFYQIQSSYDKVPDSLKYYLDLYLENCRSRYTGRSFEIAKVHCSRIMYYLSEQGITEIQEISFFAIDMLIHTDFHCSKDTREMYLLHARFMLDFFASLNIIPAELSVMLDDRIYFQVGRMELFSSEHQTLLEQFRNESSLFSACEFHERISAFETVLGILDTVLPS
;
A
#
# COMPACT_ATOMS: atom_id res chain seq x y z
N MET A 1 -4.56 -29.78 25.97
CA MET A 1 -3.43 -28.85 25.88
C MET A 1 -2.19 -29.40 25.18
N ASN A 2 -1.78 -30.67 25.40
CA ASN A 2 -0.54 -31.20 24.80
C ASN A 2 -0.56 -31.23 23.25
N GLN A 3 -1.69 -31.59 22.63
CA GLN A 3 -1.81 -31.68 21.17
C GLN A 3 -1.79 -30.32 20.45
N TYR A 4 -2.45 -29.30 21.00
CA TYR A 4 -2.43 -27.94 20.44
C TYR A 4 -1.01 -27.37 20.39
N ASN A 5 -0.29 -27.46 21.51
CA ASN A 5 1.09 -26.97 21.60
C ASN A 5 2.03 -27.68 20.62
N ILE A 6 1.86 -28.99 20.42
CA ILE A 6 2.62 -29.76 19.43
C ILE A 6 2.36 -29.22 18.02
N ILE A 7 1.10 -29.03 17.63
CA ILE A 7 0.72 -28.53 16.30
C ILE A 7 1.28 -27.12 16.09
N VAL A 8 1.17 -26.24 17.09
CA VAL A 8 1.71 -24.87 17.02
C VAL A 8 3.23 -24.89 16.82
N GLN A 9 3.96 -25.74 17.55
CA GLN A 9 5.41 -25.85 17.37
C GLN A 9 5.79 -26.39 15.99
N GLN A 10 5.09 -27.41 15.49
CA GLN A 10 5.31 -27.94 14.16
C GLN A 10 5.04 -26.88 13.08
N LEU A 11 3.96 -26.10 13.24
CA LEU A 11 3.63 -25.03 12.32
C LEU A 11 4.68 -23.90 12.35
N LEU A 12 5.11 -23.43 13.53
CA LEU A 12 6.15 -22.40 13.62
C LEU A 12 7.49 -22.85 13.00
N ALA A 13 7.82 -24.14 13.11
CA ALA A 13 8.97 -24.74 12.42
C ALA A 13 8.76 -24.78 10.89
N TYR A 14 7.57 -25.15 10.43
CA TYR A 14 7.19 -25.10 9.02
C TYR A 14 7.35 -23.68 8.46
N LEU A 15 6.78 -22.67 9.13
CA LEU A 15 6.88 -21.26 8.74
C LEU A 15 8.34 -20.77 8.68
N THR A 16 9.18 -21.23 9.60
CA THR A 16 10.62 -20.92 9.59
C THR A 16 11.32 -21.52 8.38
N LYS A 17 11.01 -22.78 8.02
CA LYS A 17 11.56 -23.45 6.83
C LYS A 17 11.15 -22.73 5.54
N HIS A 18 9.95 -22.17 5.49
CA HIS A 18 9.42 -21.42 4.34
C HIS A 18 9.82 -19.92 4.34
N LYS A 19 10.88 -19.55 5.08
CA LYS A 19 11.52 -18.21 5.07
C LYS A 19 10.57 -17.04 5.39
N GLN A 20 9.55 -17.26 6.19
CA GLN A 20 8.68 -16.19 6.63
C GLN A 20 9.44 -15.16 7.48
N CYS A 21 9.16 -13.87 7.29
CA CYS A 21 9.89 -12.80 7.96
C CYS A 21 9.74 -12.84 9.50
N SER A 22 10.74 -12.33 10.23
CA SER A 22 10.81 -12.41 11.70
C SER A 22 9.62 -11.74 12.39
N SER A 23 9.18 -10.58 11.90
CA SER A 23 8.02 -9.85 12.41
C SER A 23 6.72 -10.64 12.24
N SER A 24 6.54 -11.29 11.08
CA SER A 24 5.40 -12.17 10.83
C SER A 24 5.41 -13.36 11.78
N ARG A 25 6.55 -14.05 11.96
CA ARG A 25 6.66 -15.18 12.90
C ARG A 25 6.37 -14.79 14.35
N LEU A 26 6.78 -13.59 14.77
CA LEU A 26 6.45 -13.07 16.10
C LEU A 26 4.94 -12.86 16.26
N SER A 27 4.28 -12.32 15.22
CA SER A 27 2.83 -12.13 15.23
C SER A 27 2.05 -13.45 15.24
N HIS A 28 2.51 -14.47 14.51
CA HIS A 28 1.95 -15.82 14.57
C HIS A 28 2.05 -16.39 15.99
N LYS A 29 3.25 -16.30 16.59
CA LYS A 29 3.48 -16.80 17.96
C LYS A 29 2.53 -16.13 18.96
N GLN A 30 2.41 -14.81 18.93
CA GLN A 30 1.47 -14.07 19.79
C GLN A 30 0.02 -14.48 19.56
N CYS A 31 -0.38 -14.65 18.29
CA CYS A 31 -1.73 -15.10 17.95
C CYS A 31 -2.01 -16.49 18.53
N TYR A 32 -1.10 -17.44 18.39
CA TYR A 32 -1.27 -18.81 18.88
C TYR A 32 -1.21 -18.92 20.40
N GLU A 33 -0.44 -18.06 21.06
CA GLU A 33 -0.40 -17.97 22.52
C GLU A 33 -1.74 -17.45 23.07
N GLU A 34 -2.23 -16.31 22.58
CA GLU A 34 -3.51 -15.74 23.05
C GLU A 34 -4.70 -16.63 22.68
N PHE A 35 -4.71 -17.25 21.49
CA PHE A 35 -5.76 -18.18 21.12
C PHE A 35 -5.70 -19.49 21.94
N GLY A 36 -4.49 -19.97 22.24
CA GLY A 36 -4.29 -21.14 23.09
C GLY A 36 -4.83 -20.94 24.51
N GLN A 37 -4.60 -19.76 25.08
CA GLN A 37 -5.18 -19.36 26.37
C GLN A 37 -6.71 -19.33 26.31
N TYR A 38 -7.28 -18.72 25.27
CA TYR A 38 -8.72 -18.70 25.08
C TYR A 38 -9.34 -20.11 25.00
N LEU A 39 -8.72 -21.03 24.26
CA LEU A 39 -9.17 -22.41 24.17
C LEU A 39 -9.13 -23.12 25.53
N GLU A 40 -8.09 -22.90 26.32
CA GLU A 40 -7.94 -23.48 27.65
C GLU A 40 -8.99 -22.93 28.64
N GLU A 41 -9.12 -21.60 28.71
CA GLU A 41 -10.08 -20.93 29.61
C GLU A 41 -11.53 -21.34 29.34
N ASN A 42 -11.87 -21.64 28.08
CA ASN A 42 -13.23 -22.00 27.67
C ASN A 42 -13.43 -23.51 27.49
N ASN A 43 -12.43 -24.35 27.79
CA ASN A 43 -12.45 -25.80 27.57
C ASN A 43 -12.85 -26.20 26.13
N LEU A 44 -12.34 -25.46 25.14
CA LEU A 44 -12.61 -25.66 23.72
C LEU A 44 -11.48 -26.44 23.05
N TYR A 45 -11.83 -27.12 21.96
CA TYR A 45 -10.86 -27.72 21.05
C TYR A 45 -10.60 -26.80 19.85
N LEU A 46 -9.45 -27.00 19.18
CA LEU A 46 -9.14 -26.30 17.94
C LEU A 46 -10.20 -26.63 16.88
N SER A 47 -11.00 -25.64 16.50
CA SER A 47 -11.99 -25.75 15.43
C SER A 47 -12.22 -24.37 14.78
N GLN A 48 -12.91 -24.36 13.64
CA GLN A 48 -13.26 -23.10 12.96
C GLN A 48 -14.24 -22.27 13.78
N GLU A 49 -15.18 -22.93 14.47
CA GLU A 49 -16.17 -22.26 15.32
C GLU A 49 -15.50 -21.56 16.51
N ALA A 50 -14.54 -22.22 17.17
CA ALA A 50 -13.77 -21.62 18.26
C ALA A 50 -12.94 -20.43 17.76
N ALA A 51 -12.37 -20.53 16.54
CA ALA A 51 -11.64 -19.44 15.92
C ALA A 51 -12.54 -18.22 15.65
N ASP A 52 -13.73 -18.43 15.09
CA ASP A 52 -14.66 -17.34 14.76
C ASP A 52 -15.18 -16.64 16.02
N GLN A 53 -15.48 -17.41 17.08
CA GLN A 53 -15.87 -16.87 18.39
C GLN A 53 -14.76 -16.03 19.01
N TRP A 54 -13.52 -16.52 18.97
CA TRP A 54 -12.38 -15.76 19.49
C TRP A 54 -12.10 -14.49 18.68
N ILE A 55 -12.13 -14.57 17.35
CA ILE A 55 -11.93 -13.38 16.51
C ILE A 55 -13.02 -12.35 16.79
N ALA A 56 -14.27 -12.76 17.00
CA ALA A 56 -15.35 -11.85 17.39
C ALA A 56 -15.09 -11.18 18.75
N SER A 57 -14.55 -11.92 19.73
CA SER A 57 -14.29 -11.38 21.08
C SER A 57 -13.14 -10.36 21.11
N ILE A 58 -12.15 -10.48 20.23
CA ILE A 58 -10.98 -9.58 20.19
C ILE A 58 -11.16 -8.36 19.28
N GLN A 59 -12.25 -8.27 18.50
CA GLN A 59 -12.49 -7.17 17.54
C GLN A 59 -12.52 -5.78 18.18
N GLY A 60 -12.92 -5.66 19.45
CA GLY A 60 -12.88 -4.41 20.20
C GLY A 60 -11.52 -4.11 20.86
N LYS A 61 -10.67 -5.13 21.03
CA LYS A 61 -9.36 -5.03 21.69
C LYS A 61 -8.24 -4.65 20.72
N TYR A 62 -8.33 -5.12 19.48
CA TYR A 62 -7.29 -4.93 18.47
C TYR A 62 -7.81 -4.21 17.23
N ASN A 63 -6.89 -3.58 16.48
CA ASN A 63 -7.24 -2.95 15.22
C ASN A 63 -7.69 -3.99 14.17
N ARG A 64 -8.49 -3.53 13.20
CA ARG A 64 -9.09 -4.38 12.15
C ARG A 64 -8.05 -5.22 11.39
N GLN A 65 -6.88 -4.66 11.12
CA GLN A 65 -5.81 -5.34 10.38
C GLN A 65 -5.23 -6.51 11.17
N LYS A 66 -4.98 -6.33 12.46
CA LYS A 66 -4.50 -7.39 13.35
C LYS A 66 -5.52 -8.53 13.43
N CYS A 67 -6.80 -8.20 13.62
CA CYS A 67 -7.88 -9.21 13.63
C CYS A 67 -7.99 -9.96 12.30
N TYR A 68 -7.82 -9.27 11.16
CA TYR A 68 -7.81 -9.91 9.85
C TYR A 68 -6.67 -10.92 9.72
N PHE A 69 -5.42 -10.53 10.05
CA PHE A 69 -4.28 -11.43 9.96
C PHE A 69 -4.38 -12.61 10.91
N TRP A 70 -4.82 -12.37 12.15
CA TRP A 70 -4.97 -13.42 13.16
C TRP A 70 -6.02 -14.45 12.77
N ARG A 71 -7.09 -14.03 12.10
CA ARG A 71 -8.04 -14.97 11.48
C ARG A 71 -7.33 -15.88 10.47
N GLN A 72 -6.50 -15.33 9.59
CA GLN A 72 -5.76 -16.13 8.61
C GLN A 72 -4.75 -17.08 9.27
N TYR A 73 -4.06 -16.64 10.31
CA TYR A 73 -3.10 -17.47 11.05
C TYR A 73 -3.78 -18.68 11.71
N ILE A 74 -5.00 -18.51 12.24
CA ILE A 74 -5.75 -19.63 12.80
C ILE A 74 -6.28 -20.55 11.69
N SER A 75 -6.80 -20.00 10.58
CA SER A 75 -7.19 -20.82 9.44
C SER A 75 -6.04 -21.71 8.96
N GLN A 76 -4.82 -21.17 8.91
CA GLN A 76 -3.61 -21.95 8.61
C GLN A 76 -3.35 -23.03 9.65
N LEU A 77 -3.50 -22.74 10.94
CA LEU A 77 -3.32 -23.72 12.01
C LEU A 77 -4.31 -24.89 11.91
N ILE A 78 -5.58 -24.60 11.62
CA ILE A 78 -6.65 -25.59 11.45
C ILE A 78 -6.33 -26.47 10.23
N VAL A 79 -6.00 -25.88 9.08
CA VAL A 79 -5.67 -26.64 7.87
C VAL A 79 -4.41 -27.47 8.06
N PHE A 80 -3.40 -26.92 8.73
CA PHE A 80 -2.15 -27.62 9.02
C PHE A 80 -2.38 -28.82 9.95
N GLN A 81 -3.28 -28.70 10.93
CA GLN A 81 -3.66 -29.82 11.80
C GLN A 81 -4.24 -31.00 11.00
N THR A 82 -5.05 -30.73 9.97
CA THR A 82 -5.70 -31.78 9.17
C THR A 82 -4.78 -32.36 8.10
N THR A 83 -3.95 -31.52 7.47
CA THR A 83 -3.24 -31.87 6.23
C THR A 83 -1.72 -31.99 6.39
N GLY A 84 -1.15 -31.52 7.50
CA GLY A 84 0.30 -31.44 7.70
C GLY A 84 1.02 -30.43 6.80
N SER A 85 0.29 -29.63 6.02
CA SER A 85 0.84 -28.60 5.12
C SER A 85 -0.09 -27.39 5.07
N ILE A 86 0.37 -26.29 4.49
CA ILE A 86 -0.45 -25.10 4.24
C ILE A 86 -0.48 -24.87 2.73
N PRO A 87 -1.67 -24.79 2.10
CA PRO A 87 -1.80 -24.43 0.69
C PRO A 87 -1.22 -23.06 0.38
N ASP A 88 -0.60 -22.91 -0.79
CA ASP A 88 0.00 -21.65 -1.25
C ASP A 88 -0.99 -20.47 -1.21
N ALA A 89 -2.27 -20.73 -1.48
CA ALA A 89 -3.33 -19.72 -1.40
C ALA A 89 -3.44 -19.08 -0.01
N LEU A 90 -3.28 -19.86 1.07
CA LEU A 90 -3.31 -19.34 2.44
C LEU A 90 -2.01 -18.61 2.79
N PHE A 91 -0.88 -19.00 2.23
CA PHE A 91 0.37 -18.24 2.36
C PHE A 91 0.28 -16.88 1.69
N TYR A 92 -0.30 -16.83 0.49
CA TYR A 92 -0.47 -15.60 -0.26
C TYR A 92 -1.29 -14.57 0.52
N GLN A 93 -2.33 -14.99 1.25
CA GLN A 93 -3.18 -14.07 2.02
C GLN A 93 -2.42 -13.32 3.13
N ILE A 94 -1.36 -13.91 3.66
CA ILE A 94 -0.58 -13.33 4.77
C ILE A 94 0.77 -12.78 4.35
N GLN A 95 1.16 -12.97 3.10
CA GLN A 95 2.38 -12.35 2.56
C GLN A 95 2.27 -10.83 2.65
N SER A 96 3.40 -10.21 3.01
CA SER A 96 3.50 -8.76 2.97
C SER A 96 3.33 -8.30 1.52
N SER A 97 2.81 -7.09 1.30
CA SER A 97 2.71 -6.56 -0.06
C SER A 97 4.07 -6.57 -0.76
N TYR A 98 5.17 -6.41 -0.01
CA TYR A 98 6.54 -6.47 -0.54
C TYR A 98 6.87 -7.81 -1.17
N ASP A 99 6.40 -8.92 -0.59
CA ASP A 99 6.64 -10.27 -1.09
C ASP A 99 5.78 -10.60 -2.32
N LYS A 100 4.68 -9.84 -2.52
CA LYS A 100 3.77 -9.99 -3.65
C LYS A 100 4.15 -9.14 -4.86
N VAL A 101 5.04 -8.16 -4.70
CA VAL A 101 5.52 -7.34 -5.83
C VAL A 101 6.29 -8.24 -6.81
N PRO A 102 5.94 -8.27 -8.10
CA PRO A 102 6.69 -9.01 -9.12
C PRO A 102 8.15 -8.54 -9.21
N ASP A 103 9.07 -9.45 -9.54
CA ASP A 103 10.51 -9.18 -9.53
C ASP A 103 10.92 -7.95 -10.37
N SER A 104 10.27 -7.74 -11.53
CA SER A 104 10.52 -6.58 -12.41
C SER A 104 10.28 -5.24 -11.70
N LEU A 105 9.19 -5.14 -10.95
CA LEU A 105 8.85 -3.95 -10.17
C LEU A 105 9.60 -3.91 -8.83
N LYS A 106 9.90 -5.07 -8.26
CA LYS A 106 10.59 -5.21 -6.98
C LYS A 106 12.00 -4.64 -7.03
N TYR A 107 12.70 -4.78 -8.17
CA TYR A 107 13.99 -4.13 -8.40
C TYR A 107 13.94 -2.62 -8.16
N TYR A 108 12.96 -1.92 -8.75
CA TYR A 108 12.80 -0.47 -8.61
C TYR A 108 12.36 -0.07 -7.21
N LEU A 109 11.50 -0.87 -6.59
CA LEU A 109 11.11 -0.69 -5.19
C LEU A 109 12.34 -0.78 -4.26
N ASP A 110 13.19 -1.79 -4.45
CA ASP A 110 14.40 -1.96 -3.65
C ASP A 110 15.39 -0.82 -3.88
N LEU A 111 15.51 -0.33 -5.13
CA LEU A 111 16.33 0.83 -5.47
C LEU A 111 15.86 2.09 -4.72
N TYR A 112 14.54 2.34 -4.66
CA TYR A 112 13.97 3.44 -3.89
C TYR A 112 14.20 3.27 -2.38
N LEU A 113 13.96 2.07 -1.85
CA LEU A 113 14.16 1.80 -0.42
C LEU A 113 15.62 1.99 -0.02
N GLU A 114 16.57 1.60 -0.86
CA GLU A 114 17.99 1.84 -0.61
C GLU A 114 18.31 3.33 -0.53
N ASN A 115 17.74 4.15 -1.42
CA ASN A 115 17.85 5.62 -1.33
C ASN A 115 17.33 6.16 0.02
N CYS A 116 16.24 5.60 0.53
CA CYS A 116 15.65 6.01 1.80
C CYS A 116 16.52 5.67 3.02
N ARG A 117 17.39 4.64 2.97
CA ARG A 117 18.13 4.15 4.16
C ARG A 117 18.93 5.23 4.87
N SER A 118 19.55 6.13 4.10
CA SER A 118 20.39 7.20 4.65
C SER A 118 19.58 8.32 5.31
N ARG A 119 18.29 8.46 4.95
CA ARG A 119 17.43 9.60 5.35
C ARG A 119 16.40 9.22 6.40
N TYR A 120 16.03 7.94 6.49
CA TYR A 120 14.92 7.49 7.31
C TYR A 120 15.39 6.84 8.61
N THR A 121 14.63 7.09 9.67
CA THR A 121 14.70 6.24 10.87
C THR A 121 14.23 4.84 10.54
N GLY A 122 14.60 3.84 11.36
CA GLY A 122 14.11 2.46 11.15
C GLY A 122 12.59 2.36 11.07
N ARG A 123 11.86 3.16 11.85
CA ARG A 123 10.38 3.19 11.80
C ARG A 123 9.87 3.80 10.48
N SER A 124 10.42 4.93 10.06
CA SER A 124 10.05 5.60 8.80
C SER A 124 10.35 4.72 7.59
N PHE A 125 11.47 4.00 7.63
CA PHE A 125 11.85 3.03 6.61
C PHE A 125 10.84 1.89 6.47
N GLU A 126 10.44 1.27 7.59
CA GLU A 126 9.44 0.20 7.55
C GLU A 126 8.07 0.69 7.05
N ILE A 127 7.66 1.91 7.41
CA ILE A 127 6.43 2.52 6.90
C ILE A 127 6.52 2.70 5.38
N ALA A 128 7.62 3.29 4.88
CA ALA A 128 7.84 3.49 3.45
C ALA A 128 7.84 2.16 2.70
N LYS A 129 8.53 1.14 3.23
CA LYS A 129 8.52 -0.22 2.69
C LYS A 129 7.10 -0.76 2.57
N VAL A 130 6.30 -0.71 3.63
CA VAL A 130 4.92 -1.22 3.60
C VAL A 130 4.07 -0.46 2.58
N HIS A 131 4.13 0.87 2.58
CA HIS A 131 3.27 1.71 1.76
C HIS A 131 3.63 1.59 0.28
N CYS A 132 4.90 1.80 -0.07
CA CYS A 132 5.40 1.69 -1.44
C CYS A 132 5.22 0.28 -2.00
N SER A 133 5.40 -0.77 -1.19
CA SER A 133 5.11 -2.14 -1.64
C SER A 133 3.64 -2.35 -1.99
N ARG A 134 2.72 -1.77 -1.21
CA ARG A 134 1.29 -1.90 -1.47
C ARG A 134 0.88 -1.17 -2.75
N ILE A 135 1.49 -0.02 -3.02
CA ILE A 135 1.30 0.73 -4.27
C ILE A 135 1.84 -0.05 -5.46
N MET A 136 3.08 -0.55 -5.38
CA MET A 136 3.70 -1.33 -6.47
C MET A 136 2.93 -2.63 -6.76
N TYR A 137 2.47 -3.31 -5.70
CA TYR A 137 1.62 -4.49 -5.85
C TYR A 137 0.28 -4.12 -6.52
N TYR A 138 -0.38 -3.04 -6.08
CA TYR A 138 -1.61 -2.58 -6.72
C TYR A 138 -1.40 -2.27 -8.21
N LEU A 139 -0.33 -1.55 -8.58
CA LEU A 139 -0.01 -1.27 -9.99
C LEU A 139 0.17 -2.56 -10.79
N SER A 140 0.83 -3.57 -10.21
CA SER A 140 0.94 -4.89 -10.87
C SER A 140 -0.41 -5.59 -11.06
N GLU A 141 -1.34 -5.44 -10.12
CA GLU A 141 -2.71 -5.96 -10.29
C GLU A 141 -3.49 -5.23 -11.39
N GLN A 142 -3.09 -4.01 -11.74
CA GLN A 142 -3.62 -3.27 -12.91
C GLN A 142 -2.89 -3.63 -14.22
N GLY A 143 -2.01 -4.62 -14.21
CA GLY A 143 -1.29 -5.09 -15.40
C GLY A 143 0.00 -4.35 -15.71
N ILE A 144 0.49 -3.47 -14.81
CA ILE A 144 1.79 -2.83 -14.95
C ILE A 144 2.88 -3.85 -14.63
N THR A 145 3.72 -4.15 -15.61
CA THR A 145 4.80 -5.14 -15.49
C THR A 145 6.18 -4.50 -15.48
N GLU A 146 6.32 -3.31 -16.08
CA GLU A 146 7.54 -2.50 -16.07
C GLU A 146 7.25 -1.11 -15.49
N ILE A 147 8.25 -0.48 -14.86
CA ILE A 147 8.05 0.81 -14.19
C ILE A 147 7.74 1.93 -15.19
N GLN A 148 8.23 1.81 -16.42
CA GLN A 148 8.02 2.77 -17.50
C GLN A 148 6.59 2.75 -18.04
N GLU A 149 5.83 1.69 -17.77
CA GLU A 149 4.42 1.58 -18.18
C GLU A 149 3.47 2.39 -17.28
N ILE A 150 3.97 2.94 -16.15
CA ILE A 150 3.18 3.83 -15.31
C ILE A 150 2.79 5.05 -16.15
N SER A 151 1.48 5.19 -16.36
CA SER A 151 0.87 6.27 -17.14
C SER A 151 -0.02 7.13 -16.26
N PHE A 152 -0.46 8.30 -16.77
CA PHE A 152 -1.45 9.13 -16.08
C PHE A 152 -2.72 8.36 -15.71
N PHE A 153 -3.17 7.45 -16.58
CA PHE A 153 -4.30 6.58 -16.29
C PHE A 153 -4.05 5.66 -15.08
N ALA A 154 -2.84 5.09 -14.95
CA ALA A 154 -2.49 4.26 -13.81
C ALA A 154 -2.45 5.08 -12.49
N ILE A 155 -1.96 6.32 -12.55
CA ILE A 155 -1.95 7.24 -11.40
C ILE A 155 -3.38 7.62 -11.00
N ASP A 156 -4.23 7.90 -11.98
CA ASP A 156 -5.63 8.23 -11.77
C ASP A 156 -6.41 7.08 -11.13
N MET A 157 -6.17 5.86 -11.60
CA MET A 157 -6.70 4.64 -10.98
C MET A 157 -6.21 4.49 -9.54
N LEU A 158 -4.91 4.72 -9.28
CA LEU A 158 -4.34 4.69 -7.94
C LEU A 158 -5.01 5.71 -7.00
N ILE A 159 -5.25 6.93 -7.47
CA ILE A 159 -5.93 7.99 -6.71
C ILE A 159 -7.35 7.55 -6.35
N HIS A 160 -8.09 6.96 -7.28
CA HIS A 160 -9.47 6.53 -7.03
C HIS A 160 -9.60 5.16 -6.36
N THR A 161 -8.50 4.49 -6.05
CA THR A 161 -8.52 3.17 -5.44
C THR A 161 -9.04 3.22 -4.00
N ASP A 162 -10.00 2.33 -3.71
CA ASP A 162 -10.38 2.04 -2.33
C ASP A 162 -9.40 1.04 -1.71
N PHE A 163 -8.44 1.57 -0.94
CA PHE A 163 -7.50 0.75 -0.17
C PHE A 163 -8.14 0.08 1.07
N HIS A 164 -9.43 0.30 1.33
CA HIS A 164 -10.17 -0.14 2.51
C HIS A 164 -9.49 0.28 3.82
N CYS A 165 -9.01 1.51 3.86
CA CYS A 165 -8.31 2.10 5.00
C CYS A 165 -8.92 3.46 5.39
N SER A 166 -8.44 4.07 6.49
CA SER A 166 -8.87 5.42 6.86
C SER A 166 -8.40 6.46 5.85
N LYS A 167 -9.05 7.63 5.84
CA LYS A 167 -8.66 8.76 4.99
C LYS A 167 -7.19 9.13 5.21
N ASP A 168 -6.76 9.28 6.46
CA ASP A 168 -5.37 9.62 6.82
C ASP A 168 -4.36 8.56 6.33
N THR A 169 -4.71 7.28 6.43
CA THR A 169 -3.84 6.20 5.93
C THR A 169 -3.74 6.24 4.41
N ARG A 170 -4.84 6.53 3.73
CA ARG A 170 -4.87 6.69 2.27
C ARG A 170 -4.03 7.88 1.83
N GLU A 171 -4.12 9.02 2.52
CA GLU A 171 -3.28 10.19 2.26
C GLU A 171 -1.79 9.84 2.41
N MET A 172 -1.41 9.07 3.44
CA MET A 172 -0.05 8.58 3.59
C MET A 172 0.38 7.66 2.44
N TYR A 173 -0.50 6.79 1.92
CA TYR A 173 -0.19 6.00 0.73
C TYR A 173 0.09 6.91 -0.47
N LEU A 174 -0.77 7.88 -0.77
CA LEU A 174 -0.56 8.76 -1.92
C LEU A 174 0.70 9.64 -1.76
N LEU A 175 1.00 10.09 -0.55
CA LEU A 175 2.25 10.82 -0.26
C LEU A 175 3.49 9.96 -0.52
N HIS A 176 3.48 8.70 -0.05
CA HIS A 176 4.57 7.77 -0.31
C HIS A 176 4.67 7.36 -1.78
N ALA A 177 3.54 7.27 -2.50
CA ALA A 177 3.52 7.08 -3.94
C ALA A 177 4.24 8.26 -4.63
N ARG A 178 3.88 9.49 -4.27
CA ARG A 178 4.51 10.69 -4.82
C ARG A 178 6.02 10.70 -4.61
N PHE A 179 6.50 10.48 -3.39
CA PHE A 179 7.94 10.46 -3.11
C PHE A 179 8.70 9.38 -3.90
N MET A 180 8.07 8.22 -4.09
CA MET A 180 8.65 7.14 -4.88
C MET A 180 8.70 7.49 -6.37
N LEU A 181 7.63 8.09 -6.91
CA LEU A 181 7.61 8.55 -8.30
C LEU A 181 8.56 9.73 -8.55
N ASP A 182 8.67 10.68 -7.60
CA ASP A 182 9.66 11.78 -7.65
C ASP A 182 11.08 11.23 -7.75
N PHE A 183 11.38 10.16 -6.98
CA PHE A 183 12.67 9.49 -7.05
C PHE A 183 12.91 8.87 -8.44
N PHE A 184 11.94 8.13 -8.99
CA PHE A 184 12.08 7.54 -10.33
C PHE A 184 12.20 8.61 -11.43
N ALA A 185 11.47 9.71 -11.30
CA ALA A 185 11.57 10.86 -12.19
C ALA A 185 12.94 11.54 -12.11
N SER A 186 13.53 11.67 -10.90
CA SER A 186 14.88 12.22 -10.73
C SER A 186 15.98 11.39 -11.40
N LEU A 187 15.69 10.10 -11.64
CA LEU A 187 16.55 9.19 -12.40
C LEU A 187 16.20 9.13 -13.89
N ASN A 188 15.26 9.94 -14.37
CA ASN A 188 14.70 9.93 -15.73
C ASN A 188 14.12 8.56 -16.15
N ILE A 189 13.64 7.77 -15.20
CA ILE A 189 13.01 6.46 -15.45
C ILE A 189 11.57 6.65 -15.93
N ILE A 190 10.87 7.63 -15.35
CA ILE A 190 9.50 7.99 -15.70
C ILE A 190 9.39 9.52 -15.86
N PRO A 191 8.37 10.03 -16.57
CA PRO A 191 8.07 11.46 -16.62
C PRO A 191 7.77 12.04 -15.23
N ALA A 192 8.30 13.22 -14.93
CA ALA A 192 8.09 13.91 -13.64
C ALA A 192 6.62 14.32 -13.43
N GLU A 193 5.86 14.51 -14.49
CA GLU A 193 4.46 14.90 -14.44
C GLU A 193 3.57 13.85 -13.74
N LEU A 194 4.00 12.59 -13.72
CA LEU A 194 3.27 11.51 -13.05
C LEU A 194 3.29 11.68 -11.52
N SER A 195 4.38 12.18 -10.93
CA SER A 195 4.42 12.46 -9.50
C SER A 195 3.65 13.73 -9.15
N VAL A 196 3.69 14.74 -10.03
CA VAL A 196 2.94 16.00 -9.89
C VAL A 196 1.44 15.76 -9.80
N MET A 197 0.91 14.78 -10.53
CA MET A 197 -0.52 14.43 -10.48
C MET A 197 -0.98 13.95 -9.10
N LEU A 198 -0.08 13.44 -8.26
CA LEU A 198 -0.38 13.05 -6.87
C LEU A 198 -0.34 14.22 -5.89
N ASP A 199 0.01 15.43 -6.33
CA ASP A 199 -0.13 16.65 -5.53
C ASP A 199 -1.61 17.05 -5.47
N ASP A 200 -2.19 17.02 -4.27
CA ASP A 200 -3.59 17.34 -4.03
C ASP A 200 -3.94 18.79 -4.41
N ARG A 201 -2.94 19.70 -4.41
CA ARG A 201 -3.10 21.09 -4.87
C ARG A 201 -3.19 21.23 -6.39
N ILE A 202 -2.80 20.19 -7.13
CA ILE A 202 -2.79 20.19 -8.60
C ILE A 202 -3.86 19.27 -9.12
N TYR A 203 -4.09 18.14 -8.45
CA TYR A 203 -4.98 17.10 -8.93
C TYR A 203 -6.38 17.61 -9.28
N PHE A 204 -6.94 18.56 -8.50
CA PHE A 204 -8.26 19.13 -8.79
C PHE A 204 -8.30 19.98 -10.08
N GLN A 205 -7.14 20.36 -10.62
CA GLN A 205 -6.98 21.10 -11.87
C GLN A 205 -6.74 20.16 -13.06
N VAL A 206 -6.53 18.86 -12.81
CA VAL A 206 -6.31 17.85 -13.86
C VAL A 206 -7.65 17.27 -14.29
N GLY A 207 -7.98 17.43 -15.58
CA GLY A 207 -9.20 16.89 -16.17
C GLY A 207 -8.90 15.75 -17.16
N ARG A 208 -9.73 14.71 -17.15
CA ARG A 208 -9.72 13.69 -18.21
C ARG A 208 -10.36 14.25 -19.48
N MET A 209 -9.63 14.23 -20.59
CA MET A 209 -10.13 14.71 -21.89
C MET A 209 -11.48 14.07 -22.27
N GLU A 210 -11.66 12.77 -21.99
CA GLU A 210 -12.88 12.04 -22.35
C GLU A 210 -14.14 12.55 -21.64
N LEU A 211 -14.01 13.28 -20.53
CA LEU A 211 -15.14 13.84 -19.79
C LEU A 211 -15.66 15.15 -20.38
N PHE A 212 -14.89 15.79 -21.26
CA PHE A 212 -15.30 17.01 -21.95
C PHE A 212 -16.14 16.69 -23.19
N SER A 213 -17.00 17.62 -23.62
CA SER A 213 -17.71 17.49 -24.90
C SER A 213 -16.73 17.53 -26.08
N SER A 214 -17.10 16.97 -27.23
CA SER A 214 -16.23 16.94 -28.42
C SER A 214 -15.77 18.33 -28.87
N GLU A 215 -16.62 19.36 -28.70
CA GLU A 215 -16.28 20.76 -28.97
C GLU A 215 -15.16 21.26 -28.03
N HIS A 216 -15.30 21.03 -26.72
CA HIS A 216 -14.27 21.41 -25.74
C HIS A 216 -12.99 20.60 -25.91
N GLN A 217 -13.06 19.31 -26.25
CA GLN A 217 -11.88 18.50 -26.57
C GLN A 217 -11.10 19.11 -27.75
N THR A 218 -11.80 19.52 -28.81
CA THR A 218 -11.19 20.17 -29.99
C THR A 218 -10.50 21.49 -29.60
N LEU A 219 -11.15 22.32 -28.76
CA LEU A 219 -10.56 23.56 -28.25
C LEU A 219 -9.33 23.30 -27.39
N LEU A 220 -9.37 22.30 -26.50
CA LEU A 220 -8.23 21.92 -25.66
C LEU A 220 -7.05 21.41 -26.48
N GLU A 221 -7.30 20.64 -27.54
CA GLU A 221 -6.25 20.21 -28.47
C GLU A 221 -5.65 21.38 -29.25
N GLN A 222 -6.47 22.35 -29.67
CA GLN A 222 -5.98 23.60 -30.28
C GLN A 222 -5.09 24.37 -29.30
N PHE A 223 -5.55 24.61 -28.07
CA PHE A 223 -4.75 25.27 -27.05
C PHE A 223 -3.47 24.51 -26.72
N ARG A 224 -3.51 23.18 -26.67
CA ARG A 224 -2.31 22.36 -26.45
C ARG A 224 -1.28 22.55 -27.56
N ASN A 225 -1.74 22.60 -28.82
CA ASN A 225 -0.87 22.80 -29.97
C ASN A 225 -0.31 24.23 -30.05
N GLU A 226 -1.10 25.23 -29.65
CA GLU A 226 -0.69 26.63 -29.55
C GLU A 226 0.26 26.87 -28.37
N SER A 227 0.01 26.22 -27.23
CA SER A 227 0.71 26.38 -25.96
C SER A 227 1.89 25.41 -25.79
N SER A 228 2.66 25.21 -26.86
CA SER A 228 3.86 24.35 -26.91
C SER A 228 5.02 24.80 -25.99
N LEU A 229 4.80 25.77 -25.12
CA LEU A 229 5.82 26.49 -24.36
C LEU A 229 5.81 26.22 -22.84
N PHE A 230 4.89 25.40 -22.32
CA PHE A 230 4.76 25.20 -20.87
C PHE A 230 4.44 23.75 -20.51
N SER A 231 5.43 23.03 -20.01
CA SER A 231 5.25 21.69 -19.43
C SER A 231 4.50 21.76 -18.09
N ALA A 232 3.89 20.66 -17.66
CA ALA A 232 3.24 20.60 -16.34
C ALA A 232 4.27 20.77 -15.19
N CYS A 233 5.54 20.41 -15.42
CA CYS A 233 6.65 20.69 -14.50
C CYS A 233 6.92 22.20 -14.36
N GLU A 234 7.01 22.92 -15.47
CA GLU A 234 7.17 24.39 -15.45
C GLU A 234 5.96 25.08 -14.80
N PHE A 235 4.75 24.54 -14.99
CA PHE A 235 3.56 24.99 -14.27
C PHE A 235 3.69 24.76 -12.76
N HIS A 236 4.08 23.56 -12.33
CA HIS A 236 4.25 23.23 -10.91
C HIS A 236 5.24 24.17 -10.20
N GLU A 237 6.41 24.43 -10.80
CA GLU A 237 7.41 25.34 -10.24
C GLU A 237 6.87 26.77 -10.08
N ARG A 238 5.93 27.16 -10.94
CA ARG A 238 5.34 28.50 -10.96
C ARG A 238 4.14 28.64 -10.02
N ILE A 239 3.51 27.54 -9.59
CA ILE A 239 2.39 27.56 -8.65
C ILE A 239 2.78 28.26 -7.35
N SER A 240 3.94 27.98 -6.75
CA SER A 240 4.34 28.65 -5.50
C SER A 240 4.56 30.16 -5.67
N ALA A 241 5.04 30.60 -6.84
CA ALA A 241 5.13 32.01 -7.16
C ALA A 241 3.74 32.64 -7.33
N PHE A 242 2.80 31.91 -7.94
CA PHE A 242 1.42 32.32 -8.13
C PHE A 242 0.64 32.41 -6.81
N GLU A 243 0.77 31.41 -5.93
CA GLU A 243 0.22 31.39 -4.56
C GLU A 243 0.74 32.58 -3.73
N THR A 244 2.02 32.92 -3.88
CA THR A 244 2.63 34.09 -3.21
C THR A 244 2.01 35.40 -3.72
N VAL A 245 1.80 35.55 -5.03
CA VAL A 245 1.17 36.74 -5.62
C VAL A 245 -0.30 36.86 -5.20
N LEU A 246 -1.04 35.75 -5.15
CA LEU A 246 -2.43 35.72 -4.69
C LEU A 246 -2.55 36.02 -3.19
N GLY A 247 -1.65 35.49 -2.36
CA GLY A 247 -1.59 35.82 -0.94
C GLY A 247 -1.23 37.29 -0.65
N ILE A 248 -0.52 37.96 -1.57
CA ILE A 248 -0.30 39.41 -1.51
C ILE A 248 -1.57 40.17 -1.91
N LEU A 249 -2.36 39.68 -2.87
CA LEU A 249 -3.63 40.31 -3.27
C LEU A 249 -4.67 40.32 -2.14
N ASP A 250 -4.72 39.29 -1.29
CA ASP A 250 -5.59 39.26 -0.11
C ASP A 250 -5.19 40.26 0.99
N THR A 251 -3.96 40.81 0.95
CA THR A 251 -3.51 41.86 1.87
C THR A 251 -3.67 43.29 1.33
N VAL A 252 -4.12 43.46 0.08
CA VAL A 252 -4.16 44.77 -0.60
C VAL A 252 -5.59 45.26 -0.88
N LEU A 253 -6.63 44.48 -0.57
CA LEU A 253 -8.01 44.98 -0.58
C LEU A 253 -8.44 45.40 0.83
N PRO A 254 -8.75 46.69 1.08
CA PRO A 254 -9.34 47.10 2.34
C PRO A 254 -10.78 46.58 2.42
N SER A 255 -11.12 46.09 3.61
CA SER A 255 -12.47 45.71 4.08
C SER A 255 -13.55 46.74 3.74
#